data_AF-A0A0G0VWI5-F1
#
_entry.id   AF-A0A0G0VWI5-F1
#
_cell.length_a   1.000
_cell.length_b   1.000
_cell.length_c   1.000
_cell.angle_alpha   90.00
_cell.angle_beta   90.00
_cell.angle_gamma   90.00
#
_symmetry.space_group_name_H-M   'P 1'
#
loop_
_entity.id
_entity.type
_entity.pdbx_description
1 polymer ?
#
loop_
_entity_poly.entity_id
_entity_poly.type
_entity_poly.pdbx_seq_one_letter_code
_entity_poly.pdbx_strand_id
1 'polypeptide(L)' 'MELKPEQIGKFKELHKDFPEFANYTEDQVREIANGVANYYLTLYKIHQRIEKDKDKL' A
#
# COMPACT_ATOMS: atom_id res chain seq x y z
N MET A 1 -7.04 -4.35 -4.87
CA MET A 1 -5.98 -5.36 -4.93
C MET A 1 -5.75 -5.84 -3.53
N GLU A 2 -5.59 -7.15 -3.35
CA GLU A 2 -5.22 -7.73 -2.06
C GLU A 2 -3.76 -8.19 -2.10
N LEU A 3 -3.00 -7.88 -1.06
CA LEU A 3 -1.61 -8.25 -0.88
C LEU A 3 -1.49 -9.74 -0.53
N LYS A 4 -0.49 -10.40 -1.09
CA LYS A 4 -0.12 -11.77 -0.72
C LYS A 4 0.44 -11.81 0.71
N PRO A 5 0.36 -12.96 1.42
CA PRO A 5 0.93 -13.12 2.76
C PRO A 5 2.40 -12.68 2.87
N GLU A 6 3.21 -13.01 1.88
CA GLU A 6 4.63 -12.61 1.80
C GLU A 6 4.82 -11.09 1.78
N GLN A 7 3.93 -10.38 1.10
CA GLN A 7 3.96 -8.90 1.00
C GLN A 7 3.52 -8.26 2.32
N ILE A 8 2.55 -8.86 3.01
CA ILE A 8 2.16 -8.48 4.37
C ILE A 8 3.34 -8.69 5.34
N GLY A 9 4.07 -9.80 5.20
CA GLY A 9 5.28 -10.08 5.98
C GLY A 9 6.34 -8.99 5.81
N LYS A 10 6.65 -8.61 4.56
CA LYS A 10 7.55 -7.48 4.27
C LYS A 10 7.04 -6.16 4.84
N PHE A 11 5.74 -5.92 4.77
CA PHE A 11 5.13 -4.72 5.32
C PHE A 11 5.30 -4.66 6.85
N LYS A 12 5.11 -5.78 7.56
CA LYS A 12 5.39 -5.89 9.01
C LYS A 12 6.86 -5.61 9.31
N GLU A 13 7.78 -6.20 8.55
CA GLU A 13 9.22 -6.01 8.73
C GLU A 13 9.65 -4.55 8.54
N LEU A 14 9.12 -3.88 7.51
CA LEU A 14 9.39 -2.46 7.25
C LEU A 14 8.94 -1.54 8.39
N HIS A 15 7.91 -1.94 9.14
CA HIS A 15 7.31 -1.13 10.21
C HIS A 15 7.63 -1.68 11.61
N LYS A 16 8.58 -2.61 11.73
CA LYS A 16 8.92 -3.27 13.02
C LYS A 16 9.38 -2.31 14.10
N ASP A 17 9.97 -1.18 13.71
CA ASP A 17 10.51 -0.17 14.63
C ASP A 17 9.44 0.86 15.07
N PHE A 18 8.19 0.72 14.59
CA PHE A 18 7.06 1.55 15.01
C PHE A 18 6.29 0.84 16.14
N PRO A 19 6.40 1.33 17.40
CA PRO A 19 5.83 0.65 18.55
C PRO A 19 4.30 0.53 18.49
N GLU A 20 3.61 1.46 17.85
CA GLU A 20 2.15 1.40 17.67
C GLU A 20 1.72 0.20 16.85
N PHE A 21 2.58 -0.28 15.94
CA PHE A 21 2.31 -1.42 15.07
C PHE A 21 2.34 -2.76 15.81
N ALA A 22 3.06 -2.83 16.94
CA ALA A 22 3.17 -4.04 17.75
C ALA A 22 1.85 -4.42 18.43
N ASN A 23 0.93 -3.46 18.60
CA ASN A 23 -0.36 -3.67 19.27
C ASN A 23 -1.48 -4.13 18.33
N TYR A 24 -1.24 -4.14 17.01
CA TYR A 24 -2.26 -4.50 16.04
C TYR A 24 -2.33 -6.01 15.80
N THR A 25 -3.55 -6.51 15.63
CA THR A 25 -3.78 -7.90 15.21
C THR A 25 -3.30 -8.11 13.77
N GLU A 26 -3.07 -9.36 13.38
CA GLU A 26 -2.68 -9.66 12.00
C GLU A 26 -3.71 -9.17 10.96
N ASP A 27 -5.00 -9.27 11.27
CA ASP A 27 -6.06 -8.81 10.38
C ASP A 27 -6.07 -7.28 10.25
N GLN A 28 -5.83 -6.54 11.34
CA GLN A 28 -5.67 -5.08 11.29
C GLN A 28 -4.45 -4.69 10.45
N VAL A 29 -3.32 -5.36 10.63
CA VAL A 29 -2.12 -5.12 9.82
C VAL A 29 -2.40 -5.41 8.35
N ARG A 30 -3.13 -6.48 8.03
CA ARG A 30 -3.53 -6.84 6.67
C ARG A 30 -4.42 -5.76 6.06
N GLU A 31 -5.40 -5.26 6.80
CA GLU A 31 -6.31 -4.20 6.35
C GLU A 31 -5.55 -2.91 6.04
N ILE A 32 -4.67 -2.47 6.96
CA ILE A 32 -3.83 -1.29 6.78
C ILE A 32 -2.92 -1.46 5.55
N ALA A 33 -2.20 -2.57 5.45
CA ALA A 33 -1.29 -2.82 4.34
C ALA A 33 -2.01 -2.80 2.99
N ASN A 34 -3.20 -3.42 2.91
CA ASN A 34 -4.05 -3.40 1.72
C ASN A 34 -4.55 -1.99 1.39
N GLY A 35 -4.97 -1.22 2.40
CA GLY A 35 -5.40 0.17 2.23
C GLY A 35 -4.30 1.03 1.63
N VAL A 36 -3.10 0.96 2.20
CA VAL A 36 -1.92 1.69 1.72
C VAL A 36 -1.58 1.29 0.27
N ALA A 37 -1.52 -0.01 -0.03
CA ALA A 37 -1.23 -0.48 -1.38
C ALA A 37 -2.26 -0.01 -2.41
N ASN A 38 -3.55 -0.04 -2.07
CA ASN A 38 -4.61 0.43 -2.95
C ASN A 38 -4.55 1.95 -3.18
N TYR A 39 -4.18 2.71 -2.14
CA TYR A 39 -4.00 4.16 -2.27
C TYR A 39 -2.85 4.49 -3.25
N TYR A 40 -1.68 3.88 -3.08
CA TYR A 40 -0.56 4.07 -4.00
C TYR A 40 -0.89 3.66 -5.43
N LEU A 41 -1.59 2.53 -5.62
CA LEU A 41 -2.03 2.11 -6.96
C LEU A 41 -2.99 3.13 -7.58
N THR A 42 -3.87 3.73 -6.79
CA THR A 42 -4.80 4.76 -7.24
C THR A 42 -4.05 6.01 -7.69
N LEU A 43 -3.12 6.50 -6.88
CA LEU A 43 -2.26 7.63 -7.23
C LEU A 43 -1.46 7.36 -8.50
N TYR A 44 -0.89 6.16 -8.63
CA TYR A 44 -0.15 5.75 -9.83
C TYR A 44 -1.03 5.79 -11.08
N LYS A 45 -2.26 5.28 -11.01
CA LYS A 45 -3.21 5.33 -12.14
C LYS A 45 -3.59 6.77 -12.52
N ILE A 46 -3.80 7.63 -11.52
CA ILE A 46 -4.07 9.06 -11.75
C ILE A 46 -2.88 9.71 -12.47
N HIS A 47 -1.66 9.48 -11.96
CA HIS A 47 -0.44 9.97 -12.59
C HIS A 47 -0.30 9.48 -14.04
N GLN A 48 -0.48 8.18 -14.29
CA GLN A 48 -0.44 7.62 -15.65
C GLN A 48 -1.46 8.26 -16.59
N ARG A 49 -2.65 8.61 -16.09
CA ARG A 49 -3.67 9.31 -16.88
C ARG A 49 -3.21 10.72 -17.24
N ILE A 50 -2.70 11.47 -16.26
CA ILE A 50 -2.22 12.84 -16.46
C ILE A 50 -1.08 12.86 -17.49
N GLU A 51 -0.11 11.95 -17.39
CA GLU A 51 1.01 11.88 -18.35
C GLU A 51 0.53 11.54 -19.77
N LYS A 52 -0.40 10.59 -19.93
CA LYS A 52 -0.99 10.27 -21.23
C LYS A 52 -1.75 11.44 -21.86
N ASP A 53 -2.35 12.30 -21.04
CA ASP A 53 -3.10 13.46 -21.52
C ASP A 53 -2.16 14.63 -21.87
N LYS A 54 -0.96 14.72 -21.27
CA LYS A 54 0.09 15.67 -21.66
C LYS A 54 0.65 15.40 -23.05
N ASP A 55 0.86 14.13 -23.41
CA ASP A 55 1.38 13.72 -24.72
C ASP A 55 0.39 13.98 -25.89
N LYS A 56 -0.85 14.40 -25.60
CA LYS A 56 -1.91 14.67 -26.58
C LYS A 56 -2.19 16.16 -26.82
N LEU A 57 -1.49 17.05 -26.10
CA LEU A 57 -1.55 18.51 -26.25
C LEU A 57 -0.38 19.00 -27.11
#